data_AF-A0A0M3J5N8-F1
#
_entry.id   AF-A0A0M3J5N8-F1
#
_cell.length_a   1.000
_cell.length_b   1.000
_cell.length_c   1.000
_cell.angle_alpha   90.00
_cell.angle_beta   90.00
_cell.angle_gamma   90.00
#
_symmetry.space_group_name_H-M   'P 1'
#
loop_
_entity.id
_entity.type
_entity.pdbx_description
1 polymer ?
#
loop_
_entity_poly.entity_id
_entity_poly.type
_entity_poly.pdbx_seq_one_letter_code
_entity_poly.pdbx_strand_id
1 'polypeptide(L)'
;DPFYQTTIGQREELSFFDVKIINEAYCKDKCKGKNKCKNGGYMNPSNCLKCLCPTGFGGETCEKNEKSLEADCGGVLKAKGDWQTIESPGYPDPGYEIGQKCSWLIQTDKDKRIEMEFVEDFDIFCAITCVDYVEWKIGKDLRNTGFRFCCPEHPKQTVVSALNQAIVIFRATLGEGAGFKLRFRESRFNIPLYLHYLASIVSI
;
A
#
# COMPACT_ATOMS: atom_id res chain seq x y z
N ASP A 1 -1.12 1.45 -17.53
CA ASP A 1 -0.16 0.56 -16.86
C ASP A 1 -0.87 -0.75 -16.55
N PRO A 2 -0.33 -1.90 -17.00
CA PRO A 2 -0.97 -3.20 -16.91
C PRO A 2 -1.26 -3.65 -15.47
N PHE A 3 -0.57 -3.11 -14.46
CA PHE A 3 -0.80 -3.49 -13.06
C PHE A 3 -2.05 -2.86 -12.43
N TYR A 4 -2.70 -1.89 -13.11
CA TYR A 4 -3.98 -1.35 -12.62
C TYR A 4 -5.19 -2.23 -12.96
N GLN A 5 -5.06 -3.22 -13.85
CA GLN A 5 -6.21 -4.02 -14.30
C GLN A 5 -6.92 -4.73 -13.13
N THR A 6 -6.16 -5.26 -12.17
CA THR A 6 -6.69 -5.92 -10.96
C THR A 6 -7.22 -4.95 -9.90
N THR A 7 -6.90 -3.66 -10.04
CA THR A 7 -7.30 -2.59 -9.11
C THR A 7 -8.63 -1.94 -9.53
N ILE A 8 -8.97 -1.98 -10.83
CA ILE A 8 -10.19 -1.40 -11.38
C ILE A 8 -11.40 -2.28 -11.04
N GLY A 9 -12.46 -1.67 -10.50
CA GLY A 9 -13.71 -2.38 -10.20
C GLY A 9 -13.78 -3.03 -8.81
N GLN A 10 -12.76 -2.88 -7.98
CA GLN A 10 -12.80 -3.30 -6.57
C GLN A 10 -13.74 -2.35 -5.79
N ARG A 11 -14.94 -2.83 -5.43
CA ARG A 11 -16.03 -2.04 -4.81
C ARG A 11 -16.14 -2.17 -3.29
N GLU A 12 -15.16 -2.79 -2.62
CA GLU A 12 -15.25 -3.05 -1.19
C GLU A 12 -15.31 -1.73 -0.38
N GLU A 13 -14.48 -0.74 -0.75
CA GLU A 13 -14.47 0.59 -0.12
C GLU A 13 -14.25 1.71 -1.15
N LEU A 14 -14.74 2.91 -0.84
CA LEU A 14 -14.45 4.12 -1.61
C LEU A 14 -12.98 4.50 -1.47
N SER A 15 -12.37 5.02 -2.54
CA SER A 15 -11.00 5.50 -2.44
C SER A 15 -10.92 6.72 -1.52
N PHE A 16 -9.75 6.96 -0.94
CA PHE A 16 -9.52 8.12 -0.08
C PHE A 16 -9.88 9.44 -0.80
N PHE A 17 -9.62 9.54 -2.10
CA PHE A 17 -9.95 10.72 -2.89
C PHE A 17 -11.44 10.87 -3.16
N ASP A 18 -12.19 9.79 -3.36
CA ASP A 18 -13.66 9.86 -3.51
C ASP A 18 -14.29 10.48 -2.27
N VAL A 19 -13.93 9.94 -1.09
CA VAL A 19 -14.41 10.45 0.20
C VAL A 19 -13.97 11.90 0.42
N LYS A 20 -12.73 12.23 0.05
CA LYS A 20 -12.19 13.59 0.18
C LYS A 20 -12.93 14.59 -0.69
N ILE A 21 -13.14 14.29 -1.97
CA ILE A 21 -13.82 15.17 -2.92
C ILE A 21 -15.27 15.41 -2.46
N ILE A 22 -15.97 14.36 -2.04
CA ILE A 22 -17.33 14.48 -1.51
C ILE A 22 -17.35 15.38 -0.26
N ASN A 23 -16.44 15.14 0.69
CA ASN A 23 -16.37 15.96 1.90
C ASN A 23 -15.98 17.42 1.60
N GLU A 24 -15.12 17.66 0.61
CA GLU A 24 -14.75 19.00 0.19
C GLU A 24 -15.91 19.72 -0.52
N ALA A 25 -16.77 19.00 -1.25
CA ALA A 25 -17.94 19.59 -1.90
C ALA A 25 -19.07 19.92 -0.91
N TYR A 26 -19.35 19.03 0.04
CA TYR A 26 -20.54 19.14 0.89
C TYR A 26 -20.28 19.57 2.34
N CYS A 27 -19.03 19.47 2.81
CA CYS A 27 -18.69 19.67 4.22
C CYS A 27 -17.55 20.68 4.45
N LYS A 28 -17.12 21.44 3.44
CA LYS A 28 -15.96 22.35 3.46
C LYS A 28 -15.92 23.27 4.68
N ASP A 29 -17.07 23.83 5.05
CA ASP A 29 -17.16 24.86 6.09
C ASP A 29 -17.38 24.31 7.51
N LYS A 30 -17.48 22.99 7.68
CA LYS A 30 -17.69 22.37 8.99
C LYS A 30 -16.51 22.55 9.93
N CYS A 31 -15.29 22.35 9.42
CA CYS A 31 -14.07 22.47 10.21
C CYS A 31 -13.36 23.77 9.88
N LYS A 32 -13.27 24.66 10.89
CA LYS A 32 -12.55 25.93 10.79
C LYS A 32 -11.07 25.75 11.12
N GLY A 33 -10.21 26.51 10.45
CA GLY A 33 -8.78 26.54 10.71
C GLY A 33 -7.93 25.81 9.66
N LYS A 34 -6.61 25.87 9.82
CA LYS A 34 -5.67 25.22 8.90
C LYS A 34 -5.67 23.71 9.11
N ASN A 35 -5.56 22.95 8.02
CA ASN A 35 -5.44 21.50 8.09
C ASN A 35 -4.18 21.08 8.86
N LYS A 36 -4.36 20.44 10.02
CA LYS A 36 -3.27 19.92 10.85
C LYS A 36 -2.80 18.52 10.45
N CYS A 37 -3.57 17.83 9.61
CA CYS A 37 -3.31 16.45 9.23
C CYS A 37 -2.10 16.35 8.28
N LYS A 38 -1.30 15.31 8.48
CA LYS A 38 -0.08 14.97 7.73
C LYS A 38 -0.38 13.93 6.66
N ASN A 39 0.64 13.65 5.83
CA ASN A 39 0.57 12.69 4.72
C ASN A 39 -0.65 12.91 3.80
N GLY A 40 -1.07 14.17 3.70
CA GLY A 40 -2.21 14.64 2.93
C GLY A 40 -3.59 14.13 3.38
N GLY A 41 -3.71 13.69 4.64
CA GLY A 41 -4.96 13.59 5.38
C GLY A 41 -5.69 14.94 5.51
N TYR A 42 -6.94 14.92 5.96
CA TYR A 42 -7.73 16.13 6.21
C TYR A 42 -8.61 15.98 7.46
N MET A 43 -9.03 17.11 8.03
CA MET A 43 -9.86 17.12 9.24
C MET A 43 -11.19 16.42 8.98
N ASN A 44 -11.60 15.52 9.88
CA ASN A 44 -12.87 14.81 9.78
C ASN A 44 -14.02 15.81 9.94
N PRO A 45 -14.90 16.01 8.94
CA PRO A 45 -15.97 17.00 9.04
C PRO A 45 -17.03 16.71 10.11
N SER A 46 -17.12 15.47 10.58
CA SER A 46 -17.98 15.08 11.70
C SER A 46 -17.30 15.23 13.06
N ASN A 47 -15.97 15.36 13.10
CA ASN A 47 -15.19 15.61 14.31
C ASN A 47 -13.85 16.28 13.96
N CYS A 48 -13.82 17.61 13.98
CA CYS A 48 -12.66 18.39 13.54
C CYS A 48 -11.38 18.20 14.38
N LEU A 49 -11.47 17.50 15.51
CA LEU A 49 -10.30 17.14 16.31
C LEU A 49 -9.57 15.92 15.74
N LYS A 50 -10.25 15.06 14.97
CA LYS A 50 -9.68 13.86 14.33
C LYS A 50 -9.36 14.11 12.86
N CYS A 51 -8.36 13.39 12.35
CA CYS A 51 -8.04 13.37 10.92
C CYS A 51 -8.62 12.12 10.25
N LEU A 52 -9.05 12.28 8.99
CA LEU A 52 -9.24 11.18 8.05
C LEU A 52 -7.92 10.97 7.32
N CYS A 53 -7.38 9.76 7.42
CA CYS A 53 -6.07 9.40 6.91
C CYS A 53 -6.17 8.57 5.63
N PRO A 54 -5.28 8.78 4.65
CA PRO A 54 -5.15 7.85 3.54
C PRO A 54 -4.72 6.47 4.05
N THR A 55 -5.24 5.40 3.45
CA THR A 55 -4.90 4.01 3.83
C THR A 55 -3.39 3.79 3.79
N GLY A 56 -2.84 3.14 4.81
CA GLY A 56 -1.40 3.05 5.04
C GLY A 56 -0.85 4.04 6.09
N PHE A 57 -1.62 5.09 6.42
CA PHE A 57 -1.28 6.07 7.45
C PHE A 57 -2.31 6.08 8.60
N GLY A 58 -1.85 6.44 9.79
CA GLY A 58 -2.66 6.52 11.01
C GLY A 58 -2.07 7.48 12.04
N GLY A 59 -2.56 7.40 13.27
CA GLY A 59 -2.28 8.39 14.32
C GLY A 59 -3.29 9.54 14.29
N GLU A 60 -3.21 10.42 15.29
CA GLU A 60 -4.20 11.50 15.48
C GLU A 60 -4.18 12.51 14.33
N THR A 61 -3.00 12.70 13.72
CA THR A 61 -2.76 13.61 12.61
C THR A 61 -2.29 12.89 11.35
N CYS A 62 -2.50 11.57 11.23
CA CYS A 62 -1.99 10.77 10.10
C CYS A 62 -0.46 10.73 9.98
N GLU A 63 0.26 10.99 11.07
CA GLU A 63 1.73 11.06 11.12
C GLU A 63 2.42 9.70 11.25
N LYS A 64 1.67 8.67 11.63
CA LYS A 64 2.18 7.32 11.85
C LYS A 64 1.79 6.41 10.68
N ASN A 65 2.43 5.25 10.62
CA ASN A 65 1.92 4.15 9.82
C ASN A 65 0.58 3.65 10.42
N GLU A 66 -0.31 3.16 9.56
CA GLU A 66 -1.57 2.56 9.97
C GLU A 66 -1.33 1.35 10.88
N LYS A 67 -2.09 1.25 11.97
CA LYS A 67 -1.92 0.18 12.95
C LYS A 67 -2.46 -1.13 12.37
N SER A 68 -1.70 -2.21 12.52
CA SER A 68 -2.17 -3.56 12.21
C SER A 68 -3.27 -4.02 13.19
N LEU A 69 -4.17 -4.87 12.70
CA LEU A 69 -5.29 -5.43 13.44
C LEU A 69 -5.34 -6.95 13.24
N GLU A 70 -5.71 -7.66 14.31
CA GLU A 70 -5.85 -9.13 14.34
C GLU A 70 -4.59 -9.93 13.96
N ALA A 71 -3.42 -9.28 13.89
CA ALA A 71 -2.13 -9.92 13.62
C ALA A 71 -0.95 -9.07 14.15
N ASP A 72 0.16 -9.73 14.49
CA ASP A 72 1.44 -9.09 14.78
C ASP A 72 2.26 -8.93 13.49
N CYS A 73 2.02 -7.81 12.80
CA CYS A 73 2.63 -7.49 11.51
C CYS A 73 2.68 -5.97 11.32
N GLY A 74 3.26 -5.51 10.22
CA GLY A 74 3.30 -4.09 9.86
C GLY A 74 4.45 -3.30 10.50
N GLY A 75 4.29 -1.97 10.50
CA GLY A 75 5.22 -1.04 11.12
C GLY A 75 6.04 -0.21 10.12
N VAL A 76 6.98 0.57 10.64
CA VAL A 76 7.86 1.42 9.84
C VAL A 76 9.20 0.72 9.64
N LEU A 77 9.56 0.45 8.38
CA LEU A 77 10.79 -0.25 8.03
C LEU A 77 11.72 0.69 7.27
N LYS A 78 13.03 0.62 7.58
CA LYS A 78 14.05 1.31 6.79
C LYS A 78 14.65 0.34 5.78
N ALA A 79 14.51 0.66 4.50
CA ALA A 79 15.16 -0.06 3.41
C ALA A 79 16.65 0.29 3.37
N LYS A 80 17.49 -0.75 3.36
CA LYS A 80 18.97 -0.67 3.31
C LYS A 80 19.48 -1.27 2.00
N GLY A 81 20.80 -1.26 1.76
CA GLY A 81 21.40 -1.80 0.53
C GLY A 81 21.26 -3.33 0.35
N ASP A 82 21.00 -4.05 1.44
CA ASP A 82 20.76 -5.49 1.46
C ASP A 82 19.25 -5.79 1.43
N TRP A 83 18.91 -6.97 0.90
CA TRP A 83 17.53 -7.44 0.86
C TRP A 83 16.99 -7.71 2.26
N GLN A 84 15.79 -7.21 2.52
CA GLN A 84 15.00 -7.44 3.72
C GLN A 84 13.65 -8.04 3.30
N THR A 85 13.01 -8.84 4.14
CA THR A 85 11.76 -9.55 3.78
C THR A 85 10.57 -9.04 4.59
N ILE A 86 9.39 -9.16 3.97
CA ILE A 86 8.07 -9.04 4.61
C ILE A 86 7.29 -10.30 4.22
N GLU A 87 6.60 -10.86 5.19
CA GLU A 87 5.73 -12.03 5.02
C GLU A 87 4.35 -11.70 5.57
N SER A 88 3.31 -12.30 4.98
CA SER A 88 1.99 -12.33 5.63
C SER A 88 2.07 -13.15 6.93
N PRO A 89 1.22 -12.86 7.94
CA PRO A 89 1.15 -13.67 9.14
C PRO A 89 0.90 -15.15 8.79
N GLY A 90 1.62 -16.07 9.44
CA GLY A 90 1.47 -17.51 9.22
C GLY A 90 2.04 -18.06 7.91
N TYR A 91 2.73 -17.26 7.10
CA TYR A 91 3.36 -17.75 5.87
C TYR A 91 4.51 -18.74 6.13
N PRO A 92 4.67 -19.81 5.32
CA PRO A 92 3.69 -20.33 4.36
C PRO A 92 2.66 -21.25 5.01
N ASP A 93 2.96 -21.75 6.22
CA ASP A 93 2.15 -22.70 6.99
C ASP A 93 2.02 -22.19 8.43
N PRO A 94 0.80 -22.08 9.00
CA PRO A 94 -0.47 -22.61 8.48
C PRO A 94 -1.16 -21.75 7.40
N GLY A 95 -0.58 -20.61 7.01
CA GLY A 95 -1.21 -19.60 6.18
C GLY A 95 -1.83 -18.47 7.00
N TYR A 96 -2.36 -17.47 6.31
CA TYR A 96 -2.93 -16.27 6.95
C TYR A 96 -4.39 -16.48 7.35
N GLU A 97 -4.85 -15.74 8.37
CA GLU A 97 -6.18 -15.91 8.96
C GLU A 97 -7.14 -14.77 8.60
N ILE A 98 -8.43 -15.01 8.83
CA ILE A 98 -9.50 -14.05 8.61
C ILE A 98 -9.37 -12.81 9.49
N GLY A 99 -9.68 -11.64 8.94
CA GLY A 99 -9.70 -10.36 9.64
C GLY A 99 -8.34 -9.68 9.78
N GLN A 100 -7.25 -10.34 9.40
CA GLN A 100 -5.90 -9.80 9.54
C GLN A 100 -5.69 -8.58 8.63
N LYS A 101 -5.20 -7.50 9.24
CA LYS A 101 -4.87 -6.26 8.52
C LYS A 101 -3.48 -5.82 8.89
N CYS A 102 -2.59 -5.77 7.90
CA CYS A 102 -1.21 -5.32 8.08
C CYS A 102 -0.92 -4.09 7.25
N SER A 103 0.00 -3.26 7.72
CA SER A 103 0.48 -2.10 6.97
C SER A 103 1.96 -1.89 7.26
N TRP A 104 2.79 -1.89 6.24
CA TRP A 104 4.22 -1.60 6.35
C TRP A 104 4.53 -0.30 5.60
N LEU A 105 5.03 0.70 6.31
CA LEU A 105 5.59 1.90 5.71
C LEU A 105 7.10 1.72 5.54
N ILE A 106 7.53 1.50 4.30
CA ILE A 106 8.93 1.33 3.96
C ILE A 106 9.51 2.70 3.58
N GLN A 107 10.64 3.06 4.19
CA GLN A 107 11.32 4.33 3.98
C GLN A 107 12.79 4.13 3.64
N THR A 108 13.33 4.97 2.78
CA THR A 108 14.77 5.12 2.53
C THR A 108 15.14 6.62 2.53
N ASP A 109 16.41 6.93 2.30
CA ASP A 109 16.93 8.29 2.28
C ASP A 109 16.30 9.10 1.12
N LYS A 110 16.16 10.43 1.26
CA LYS A 110 15.27 11.27 0.44
C LYS A 110 15.45 11.16 -1.08
N ASP A 111 16.69 10.95 -1.53
CA ASP A 111 17.02 10.87 -2.96
C ASP A 111 17.16 9.43 -3.46
N LYS A 112 16.74 8.47 -2.63
CA LYS A 112 16.76 7.04 -2.92
C LYS A 112 15.37 6.53 -3.21
N ARG A 113 15.31 5.32 -3.75
CA ARG A 113 14.08 4.64 -4.16
C ARG A 113 14.10 3.22 -3.57
N ILE A 114 12.98 2.54 -3.60
CA ILE A 114 12.82 1.22 -2.98
C ILE A 114 12.54 0.22 -4.09
N GLU A 115 13.39 -0.80 -4.19
CA GLU A 115 13.17 -1.98 -5.03
C GLU A 115 12.37 -3.01 -4.25
N MET A 116 11.35 -3.60 -4.87
CA MET A 116 10.51 -4.64 -4.26
C MET A 116 10.19 -5.74 -5.26
N GLU A 117 10.10 -6.98 -4.80
CA GLU A 117 9.60 -8.11 -5.59
C GLU A 117 9.01 -9.19 -4.69
N PHE A 118 8.01 -9.90 -5.20
CA PHE A 118 7.54 -11.15 -4.60
C PHE A 118 8.58 -12.23 -4.81
N VAL A 119 8.73 -13.10 -3.81
CA VAL A 119 9.65 -14.24 -3.85
C VAL A 119 8.94 -15.45 -3.28
N GLU A 120 9.39 -16.64 -3.69
CA GLU A 120 8.78 -17.92 -3.27
C GLU A 120 7.30 -17.99 -3.71
N ASP A 121 6.47 -18.69 -2.94
CA ASP A 121 5.07 -18.93 -3.27
C ASP A 121 4.22 -17.70 -2.96
N PHE A 122 3.21 -17.49 -3.81
CA PHE A 122 2.22 -16.43 -3.66
C PHE A 122 0.84 -17.07 -3.81
N ASP A 123 0.12 -17.11 -2.70
CA ASP A 123 -1.18 -17.74 -2.60
C ASP A 123 -2.09 -16.87 -1.75
N ILE A 124 -2.87 -16.03 -2.43
CA ILE A 124 -3.86 -15.14 -1.84
C ILE A 124 -5.21 -15.52 -2.42
N PHE A 125 -6.21 -15.66 -1.54
CA PHE A 125 -7.57 -16.08 -1.87
C PHE A 125 -8.05 -15.47 -3.18
N CYS A 126 -8.46 -16.35 -4.10
CA CYS A 126 -8.80 -15.95 -5.46
C CYS A 126 -10.32 -15.90 -5.64
N ALA A 127 -10.82 -14.70 -5.94
CA ALA A 127 -12.20 -14.46 -6.35
C ALA A 127 -12.25 -13.43 -7.48
N ILE A 128 -13.44 -13.21 -8.05
CA ILE A 128 -13.66 -12.24 -9.15
C ILE A 128 -13.17 -10.84 -8.75
N THR A 129 -13.36 -10.48 -7.49
CA THR A 129 -12.79 -9.29 -6.85
C THR A 129 -11.74 -9.73 -5.84
N CYS A 130 -10.68 -8.94 -5.68
CA CYS A 130 -9.64 -9.22 -4.70
C CYS A 130 -10.18 -8.85 -3.31
N VAL A 131 -10.86 -9.80 -2.68
CA VAL A 131 -11.39 -9.67 -1.32
C VAL A 131 -10.24 -9.72 -0.32
N ASP A 132 -9.34 -10.69 -0.50
CA ASP A 132 -8.03 -10.67 0.13
C ASP A 132 -7.02 -10.11 -0.86
N TYR A 133 -6.09 -9.28 -0.39
CA TYR A 133 -5.13 -8.64 -1.28
C TYR A 133 -3.89 -8.13 -0.58
N VAL A 134 -2.82 -8.06 -1.37
CA VAL A 134 -1.64 -7.24 -1.10
C VAL A 134 -1.71 -6.00 -1.99
N GLU A 135 -1.72 -4.81 -1.39
CA GLU A 135 -1.67 -3.54 -2.11
C GLU A 135 -0.29 -2.89 -1.98
N TRP A 136 0.32 -2.55 -3.12
CA TRP A 136 1.57 -1.79 -3.19
C TRP A 136 1.31 -0.34 -3.60
N LYS A 137 1.55 0.59 -2.68
CA LYS A 137 1.58 2.03 -2.95
C LYS A 137 3.00 2.48 -3.15
N ILE A 138 3.37 2.63 -4.42
CA ILE A 138 4.74 2.97 -4.83
C ILE A 138 4.80 4.23 -5.70
N GLY A 139 3.68 4.92 -5.91
CA GLY A 139 3.58 6.13 -6.72
C GLY A 139 4.13 7.37 -6.02
N LYS A 140 4.14 8.50 -6.74
CA LYS A 140 4.56 9.81 -6.18
C LYS A 140 3.64 10.28 -5.06
N ASP A 141 2.37 9.92 -5.13
CA ASP A 141 1.35 10.27 -4.15
C ASP A 141 0.77 8.98 -3.54
N LEU A 142 1.21 8.68 -2.31
CA LEU A 142 0.81 7.49 -1.57
C LEU A 142 -0.64 7.54 -1.06
N ARG A 143 -1.37 8.63 -1.32
CA ARG A 143 -2.81 8.73 -1.02
C ARG A 143 -3.67 7.97 -2.03
N ASN A 144 -3.18 7.81 -3.25
CA ASN A 144 -3.86 7.04 -4.29
C ASN A 144 -3.88 5.56 -3.94
N THR A 145 -4.95 4.86 -4.31
CA THR A 145 -4.97 3.39 -4.28
C THR A 145 -3.80 2.84 -5.09
N GLY A 146 -3.07 1.91 -4.48
CA GLY A 146 -1.94 1.23 -5.08
C GLY A 146 -2.35 0.09 -6.00
N PHE A 147 -1.35 -0.67 -6.45
CA PHE A 147 -1.57 -1.90 -7.21
C PHE A 147 -2.01 -3.02 -6.28
N ARG A 148 -3.16 -3.65 -6.54
CA ARG A 148 -3.64 -4.80 -5.76
C ARG A 148 -3.30 -6.11 -6.44
N PHE A 149 -2.77 -7.04 -5.66
CA PHE A 149 -2.42 -8.40 -6.08
C PHE A 149 -3.22 -9.40 -5.25
N CYS A 150 -3.88 -10.31 -5.93
CA CYS A 150 -4.59 -11.47 -5.41
C CYS A 150 -4.57 -12.56 -6.50
N CYS A 151 -5.03 -13.78 -6.20
CA CYS A 151 -4.84 -14.93 -7.09
C CYS A 151 -3.34 -15.20 -7.36
N PRO A 152 -2.96 -16.21 -8.16
CA PRO A 152 -1.54 -16.42 -8.50
C PRO A 152 -0.88 -15.31 -9.34
N GLU A 153 -1.65 -14.28 -9.74
CA GLU A 153 -1.19 -13.17 -10.56
C GLU A 153 -0.47 -12.10 -9.72
N HIS A 154 0.82 -11.94 -9.99
CA HIS A 154 1.66 -10.91 -9.38
C HIS A 154 2.83 -10.56 -10.31
N PRO A 155 3.44 -9.37 -10.17
CA PRO A 155 4.62 -8.99 -10.93
C PRO A 155 5.75 -10.01 -10.70
N LYS A 156 6.22 -10.63 -11.79
CA LYS A 156 7.37 -11.55 -11.79
C LYS A 156 8.71 -10.81 -11.84
N GLN A 157 8.69 -9.50 -11.98
CA GLN A 157 9.86 -8.64 -12.10
C GLN A 157 9.94 -7.70 -10.89
N THR A 158 11.15 -7.22 -10.61
CA THR A 158 11.38 -6.20 -9.60
C THR A 158 10.72 -4.87 -10.00
N VAL A 159 10.02 -4.25 -9.05
CA VAL A 159 9.36 -2.96 -9.21
C VAL A 159 10.04 -1.91 -8.33
N VAL A 160 10.16 -0.67 -8.82
CA VAL A 160 10.85 0.42 -8.12
C VAL A 160 9.91 1.56 -7.78
N SER A 161 9.84 1.95 -6.50
CA SER A 161 9.01 3.05 -6.02
C SER A 161 9.40 4.39 -6.61
N ALA A 162 8.44 5.26 -6.94
CA ALA A 162 8.68 6.55 -7.55
C ALA A 162 9.56 7.48 -6.70
N LEU A 163 9.45 7.39 -5.38
CA LEU A 163 10.15 8.19 -4.38
C LEU A 163 10.72 7.29 -3.26
N ASN A 164 11.20 7.91 -2.19
CA ASN A 164 11.87 7.25 -1.05
C ASN A 164 10.92 6.57 -0.05
N GLN A 165 9.63 6.44 -0.37
CA GLN A 165 8.63 5.79 0.46
C GLN A 165 7.76 4.86 -0.37
N ALA A 166 7.40 3.73 0.24
CA ALA A 166 6.43 2.78 -0.27
C ALA A 166 5.55 2.27 0.87
N ILE A 167 4.32 1.86 0.57
CA ILE A 167 3.46 1.19 1.54
C ILE A 167 3.05 -0.16 0.98
N VAL A 168 3.23 -1.20 1.80
CA VAL A 168 2.65 -2.52 1.57
C VAL A 168 1.47 -2.66 2.53
N ILE A 169 0.31 -2.98 2.01
CA ILE A 169 -0.92 -3.16 2.78
C ILE A 169 -1.40 -4.58 2.51
N PHE A 170 -1.69 -5.33 3.57
CA PHE A 170 -2.32 -6.64 3.45
C PHE A 170 -3.67 -6.62 4.15
N ARG A 171 -4.70 -7.15 3.49
CA ARG A 171 -6.05 -7.32 4.03
C ARG A 171 -6.49 -8.75 3.73
N ALA A 172 -6.87 -9.48 4.77
CA ALA A 172 -7.49 -10.80 4.68
C ALA A 172 -8.91 -10.70 5.23
N THR A 173 -9.89 -10.55 4.37
CA THR A 173 -11.31 -10.52 4.75
C THR A 173 -11.89 -11.94 4.85
N LEU A 174 -11.35 -12.92 4.12
CA LEU A 174 -11.80 -14.32 4.16
C LEU A 174 -10.78 -15.26 4.82
N GLY A 175 -9.47 -15.04 4.64
CA GLY A 175 -8.45 -15.78 5.40
C GLY A 175 -8.19 -17.19 4.88
N GLU A 176 -7.90 -17.32 3.59
CA GLU A 176 -7.71 -18.61 2.92
C GLU A 176 -6.54 -18.53 1.93
N GLY A 177 -5.36 -19.04 2.33
CA GLY A 177 -4.18 -19.17 1.48
C GLY A 177 -2.87 -19.24 2.26
N ALA A 178 -1.81 -19.74 1.63
CA ALA A 178 -0.48 -19.78 2.24
C ALA A 178 0.10 -18.38 2.47
N GLY A 179 -0.34 -17.39 1.70
CA GLY A 179 0.02 -15.99 1.85
C GLY A 179 1.08 -15.53 0.85
N PHE A 180 1.93 -14.60 1.28
CA PHE A 180 2.99 -14.06 0.42
C PHE A 180 4.28 -13.84 1.20
N LYS A 181 5.38 -13.91 0.46
CA LYS A 181 6.65 -13.32 0.83
C LYS A 181 7.11 -12.33 -0.22
N LEU A 182 7.57 -11.17 0.23
CA LEU A 182 8.24 -10.20 -0.62
C LEU A 182 9.56 -9.80 0.00
N ARG A 183 10.47 -9.34 -0.85
CA ARG A 183 11.70 -8.69 -0.40
C ARG A 183 11.79 -7.27 -0.93
N PHE A 184 12.42 -6.41 -0.14
CA PHE A 184 12.64 -5.00 -0.45
C PHE A 184 14.07 -4.57 -0.09
N ARG A 185 14.57 -3.54 -0.77
CA ARG A 185 15.84 -2.88 -0.45
C ARG A 185 15.88 -1.45 -0.99
N GLU A 186 16.86 -0.68 -0.55
CA GLU A 186 17.24 0.56 -1.21
C GLU A 186 17.69 0.26 -2.64
N SER A 187 17.12 0.97 -3.61
CA SER A 187 17.44 0.81 -5.01
C SER A 187 18.88 1.19 -5.28
N ARG A 188 19.59 0.28 -5.95
CA ARG A 188 20.98 0.51 -6.37
C ARG A 188 21.06 1.38 -7.63
N PHE A 189 19.92 1.60 -8.29
CA PHE A 189 19.84 2.30 -9.55
C PHE A 189 19.18 3.68 -9.37
N ASN A 190 19.89 4.75 -9.75
CA ASN A 190 19.25 6.03 -10.04
C ASN A 190 18.52 5.92 -11.38
N ILE A 191 17.41 5.18 -11.44
CA ILE A 191 16.61 5.08 -12.67
C ILE A 191 15.92 6.44 -12.87
N PRO A 192 16.23 7.18 -13.95
CA PRO A 192 15.55 8.44 -14.27
C PRO A 192 14.05 8.17 -14.45
N LEU A 193 13.21 9.10 -13.95
CA LEU A 193 11.74 9.01 -13.96
C LEU A 193 11.12 8.70 -15.35
N TYR A 194 11.86 8.94 -16.43
CA TYR A 194 11.41 8.74 -17.82
C TYR A 194 11.57 7.30 -18.32
N LEU A 195 12.37 6.46 -17.67
CA LEU A 195 12.60 5.07 -18.09
C LEU A 195 11.55 4.07 -17.57
N HIS A 196 10.64 4.51 -16.69
CA HIS A 196 9.50 3.70 -16.21
C HIS A 196 8.52 3.28 -17.30
N TYR A 197 8.50 3.99 -18.42
CA TYR A 197 7.64 3.64 -19.56
C TYR A 197 8.26 2.58 -20.48
N LEU A 198 9.58 2.39 -20.47
CA LEU A 198 10.27 1.54 -21.45
C LEU A 198 10.46 0.09 -20.96
N ALA A 199 10.50 -0.15 -19.65
CA ALA A 199 10.53 -1.52 -19.11
C ALA A 199 9.24 -2.32 -19.41
N SER A 200 8.13 -1.64 -19.70
CA SER A 200 6.87 -2.28 -20.13
C SER A 200 6.74 -2.46 -21.65
N ILE A 201 7.71 -1.99 -22.45
CA ILE A 201 7.63 -2.03 -23.93
C ILE A 201 8.66 -2.99 -24.55
N VAL A 202 9.75 -3.34 -23.85
CA VAL A 202 10.80 -4.24 -24.40
C VAL A 202 10.60 -5.71 -23.98
N SER A 203 9.37 -6.19 -24.04
CA SER A 203 9.06 -7.63 -24.01
C SER A 203 7.85 -7.91 -24.90
N ILE A 204 8.06 -7.69 -26.20
CA ILE A 204 7.31 -8.36 -27.28
C ILE A 204 8.28 -9.36 -27.90
#